data_AF-A0ABD0QTM9-F1
#
_entry.id   AF-A0ABD0QTM9-F1
#
_cell.length_a   1.000
_cell.length_b   1.000
_cell.length_c   1.000
_cell.angle_alpha   90.00
_cell.angle_beta   90.00
_cell.angle_gamma   90.00
#
_symmetry.space_group_name_H-M   'P 1'
#
loop_
_entity.id
_entity.type
_entity.pdbx_description
1 polymer ?
#
loop_
_entity_poly.entity_id
_entity_poly.type
_entity_poly.pdbx_seq_one_letter_code
_entity_poly.pdbx_strand_id
1 'polypeptide(L)' 'SLEHTQARLTLSYNRRGNLAIYLISPQGTRSTLLATRPHDYSSEGFNDWAFMTTHSWDEDPRGEWTLEIENMAGASDY' A
#
# COMPACT_ATOMS: atom_id res chain seq x y z
N SER A 1 21.98 4.96 -3.12
CA SER A 1 21.44 3.72 -2.56
C SER A 1 20.32 4.10 -1.61
N LEU A 2 19.20 3.39 -1.71
CA LEU A 2 18.02 3.50 -0.86
C LEU A 2 18.09 2.46 0.26
N GLU A 3 17.51 2.73 1.42
CA GLU A 3 17.47 1.76 2.54
C GLU A 3 16.01 1.41 2.87
N HIS A 4 15.26 2.40 3.33
CA HIS A 4 13.85 2.27 3.66
C HIS A 4 13.03 3.20 2.78
N THR A 5 11.86 2.74 2.34
CA THR A 5 10.88 3.56 1.62
C THR A 5 9.62 3.67 2.45
N GLN A 6 9.07 4.88 2.57
CA GLN A 6 7.78 5.12 3.20
C GLN A 6 6.78 5.70 2.23
N ALA A 7 5.58 5.13 2.18
CA ALA A 7 4.39 5.77 1.62
C ALA A 7 3.51 6.23 2.79
N ARG A 8 3.48 7.54 3.04
CA ARG A 8 2.63 8.15 4.07
C ARG A 8 1.28 8.47 3.47
N LEU A 9 0.24 7.77 3.93
CA LEU A 9 -1.09 7.83 3.33
C LEU A 9 -2.12 8.36 4.32
N THR A 10 -2.94 9.29 3.84
CA THR A 10 -4.21 9.69 4.43
C THR A 10 -5.31 9.35 3.43
N LEU A 11 -6.20 8.42 3.78
CA LEU A 11 -7.27 7.95 2.89
C LEU A 11 -8.49 7.54 3.70
N SER A 12 -9.68 7.77 3.13
CA SER A 12 -10.96 7.30 3.67
C SER A 12 -11.46 6.10 2.88
N TYR A 13 -12.01 5.11 3.60
CA TYR A 13 -12.62 3.93 2.97
C TYR A 13 -13.62 3.29 3.94
N ASN A 14 -14.74 2.77 3.42
CA ASN A 14 -15.84 2.25 4.23
C ASN A 14 -15.50 0.96 4.98
N ARG A 15 -14.65 0.10 4.39
CA ARG A 15 -14.17 -1.14 5.02
C ARG A 15 -12.68 -1.33 4.74
N ARG A 16 -11.85 -0.80 5.63
CA ARG A 16 -10.38 -0.75 5.48
C ARG A 16 -9.74 -2.11 5.19
N GLY A 17 -10.27 -3.19 5.76
CA GLY A 17 -9.75 -4.55 5.55
C GLY A 17 -9.88 -5.07 4.12
N ASN A 18 -10.72 -4.46 3.29
CA ASN A 18 -10.86 -4.81 1.89
C ASN A 18 -9.75 -4.22 1.01
N LEU A 19 -8.94 -3.30 1.54
CA LEU A 19 -7.88 -2.67 0.76
C LEU A 19 -6.64 -3.58 0.70
N ALA A 20 -6.07 -3.69 -0.50
CA ALA A 20 -4.67 -4.07 -0.69
C ALA A 20 -3.91 -2.86 -1.24
N ILE A 21 -2.70 -2.61 -0.72
CA ILE A 21 -1.86 -1.47 -1.13
C ILE A 21 -0.49 -1.99 -1.53
N TYR A 22 -0.03 -1.55 -2.70
CA TYR A 22 1.26 -1.92 -3.25
C TYR A 22 2.03 -0.68 -3.70
N LEU A 23 3.36 -0.76 -3.62
CA LEU A 23 4.27 0.26 -4.10
C LEU A 23 5.28 -0.37 -5.05
N ILE A 24 5.36 0.14 -6.27
CA ILE A 24 6.31 -0.30 -7.30
C ILE A 24 7.40 0.75 -7.44
N SER A 25 8.66 0.33 -7.34
CA SER A 25 9.83 1.18 -7.54
C SER A 25 10.12 1.45 -9.02
N PRO A 26 10.94 2.47 -9.35
CA PRO A 26 11.36 2.74 -10.72
C PRO A 26 12.07 1.57 -11.41
N GLN A 27 12.65 0.66 -10.63
CA GLN A 27 13.32 -0.55 -11.15
C GLN A 27 12.40 -1.78 -11.18
N GLY A 28 11.11 -1.61 -10.84
CA GLY A 28 10.08 -2.64 -11.00
C GLY A 28 9.83 -3.50 -9.76
N THR A 29 10.46 -3.21 -8.61
CA THR A 29 10.22 -3.97 -7.38
C THR A 29 8.86 -3.62 -6.79
N ARG A 30 7.95 -4.61 -6.77
CA ARG A 30 6.59 -4.47 -6.20
C ARG A 30 6.55 -4.89 -4.73
N SER A 31 6.42 -3.92 -3.83
CA SER A 31 6.26 -4.12 -2.39
C SER A 31 4.79 -4.18 -1.99
N THR A 32 4.41 -5.16 -1.18
CA THR A 32 3.09 -5.15 -0.52
C THR A 32 3.17 -4.31 0.74
N LEU A 33 2.47 -3.17 0.75
CA LEU A 33 2.40 -2.27 1.90
C LEU A 33 1.26 -2.65 2.85
N LEU A 34 0.13 -3.13 2.29
CA LEU A 34 -1.01 -3.63 3.05
C LEU A 34 -1.60 -4.82 2.31
N ALA A 35 -1.64 -5.98 2.97
CA ALA A 35 -2.46 -7.10 2.53
C ALA A 35 -3.88 -6.95 3.07
N THR A 36 -4.85 -7.60 2.41
CA THR A 36 -6.23 -7.64 2.88
C THR A 36 -6.31 -8.21 4.29
N ARG A 37 -7.20 -7.64 5.11
CA ARG A 37 -7.44 -8.08 6.48
C ARG A 37 -8.92 -8.41 6.65
N PRO A 38 -9.34 -9.68 6.51
CA PRO A 38 -10.76 -10.06 6.48
C PRO A 38 -11.60 -9.57 7.68
N HIS A 39 -10.95 -9.46 8.84
CA HIS A 39 -11.55 -9.06 10.12
C HIS A 39 -11.42 -7.55 10.43
N ASP A 40 -10.83 -6.77 9.53
CA ASP A 40 -10.74 -5.31 9.69
C ASP A 40 -11.93 -4.61 9.03
N TYR A 41 -13.00 -4.48 9.81
CA TYR A 41 -14.25 -3.84 9.38
C TYR A 41 -14.27 -2.32 9.60
N SER A 42 -13.14 -1.71 9.97
CA SER A 42 -13.08 -0.28 10.31
C SER A 42 -13.37 0.61 9.10
N SER A 43 -14.11 1.69 9.34
CA SER A 43 -14.37 2.78 8.38
C SER A 43 -13.46 4.00 8.59
N GLU A 44 -12.48 3.93 9.49
CA GLU A 44 -11.60 5.05 9.83
C GLU A 44 -10.53 5.34 8.76
N GLY A 45 -10.35 4.42 7.80
CA GLY A 45 -9.31 4.52 6.79
C GLY A 45 -7.90 4.57 7.40
N PHE A 46 -7.04 5.42 6.82
CA PHE A 46 -5.70 5.71 7.32
C PHE A 46 -5.51 7.23 7.45
N ASN A 47 -4.80 7.67 8.49
CA ASN A 47 -4.48 9.08 8.73
C ASN A 47 -2.99 9.23 9.00
N ASP A 48 -2.27 9.87 8.07
CA ASP A 48 -0.81 10.01 8.05
C ASP A 48 -0.08 8.70 8.41
N TRP A 49 -0.58 7.57 7.90
CA TRP A 49 -0.02 6.27 8.22
C TRP A 49 1.19 6.00 7.34
N ALA A 50 2.36 5.81 7.96
CA ALA A 50 3.61 5.54 7.26
C ALA A 50 3.78 4.03 7.00
N PHE A 51 3.30 3.56 5.85
CA PHE A 51 3.66 2.22 5.37
C PHE A 51 5.12 2.20 4.95
N MET A 52 5.86 1.15 5.36
CA MET A 52 7.30 1.06 5.11
C MET A 52 7.64 -0.27 4.42
N THR A 53 8.61 -0.23 3.51
CA THR A 53 9.22 -1.42 2.88
C THR A 53 10.74 -1.28 2.83
N THR A 54 11.42 -2.42 2.91
CA THR A 54 12.87 -2.56 2.66
C THR A 54 13.16 -3.31 1.37
N HIS A 55 12.14 -3.64 0.55
CA HIS A 55 12.35 -4.51 -0.61
C HIS A 55 13.15 -3.82 -1.71
N SER A 56 13.12 -2.49 -1.78
CA SER A 56 13.89 -1.68 -2.72
C SER A 56 15.23 -1.19 -2.16
N TRP A 57 15.80 -1.95 -1.22
CA TRP A 57 17.12 -1.66 -0.68
C TRP A 57 18.17 -1.64 -1.80
N ASP A 58 19.11 -0.69 -1.72
CA ASP A 58 20.18 -0.43 -2.70
C ASP A 58 19.74 -0.01 -4.11
N GLU A 59 18.43 0.08 -4.37
CA GLU A 59 17.93 0.60 -5.62
C GLU A 59 18.26 2.09 -5.81
N ASP A 60 18.35 2.54 -7.07
CA ASP A 60 18.29 3.95 -7.43
C ASP A 60 16.82 4.40 -7.38
N PRO A 61 16.43 5.29 -6.44
CA PRO A 61 15.04 5.69 -6.28
C PRO A 61 14.58 6.72 -7.33
N ARG A 62 15.46 7.15 -8.24
CA ARG A 62 15.13 8.14 -9.27
C ARG A 62 14.32 7.50 -10.38
N GLY A 63 13.14 8.06 -10.65
CA GLY A 63 12.24 7.62 -11.71
C GLY A 63 10.80 7.57 -11.22
N GLU A 64 9.97 6.84 -11.94
CA GLU A 64 8.55 6.73 -11.63
C GLU A 64 8.30 5.70 -10.52
N TRP A 65 7.58 6.11 -9.48
CA TRP A 65 7.03 5.22 -8.48
C TRP A 65 5.53 5.07 -8.72
N THR A 66 5.02 3.84 -8.64
CA THR A 66 3.58 3.56 -8.81
C THR A 66 2.99 3.12 -7.47
N LEU A 67 1.92 3.78 -7.03
CA LEU A 67 1.12 3.38 -5.87
C LEU A 67 -0.19 2.75 -6.37
N GLU A 68 -0.42 1.48 -6.03
CA GLU A 68 -1.64 0.75 -6.36
C GLU A 68 -2.49 0.56 -5.10
N ILE A 69 -3.77 0.90 -5.17
CA ILE A 69 -4.75 0.69 -4.10
C ILE A 69 -5.93 -0.06 -4.71
N GLU A 70 -6.16 -1.28 -4.25
CA GLU A 70 -7.15 -2.19 -4.81
C GLU A 70 -8.25 -2.50 -3.79
N ASN A 71 -9.50 -2.49 -4.24
CA ASN A 71 -10.61 -3.06 -3.48
C ASN A 71 -10.70 -4.56 -3.75
N MET A 72 -10.43 -5.36 -2.73
CA MET A 72 -10.46 -6.82 -2.78
C MET A 72 -11.75 -7.41 -2.19
N ALA A 73 -12.78 -6.60 -1.97
CA ALA A 73 -14.13 -7.13 -1.69
C ALA A 73 -14.51 -8.09 -2.81
N GLY A 74 -14.85 -9.34 -2.46
CA GLY A 74 -15.37 -10.28 -3.45
C GLY A 74 -16.58 -9.66 -4.15
N ALA A 75 -16.79 -9.96 -5.43
CA ALA A 75 -17.94 -9.51 -6.21
C ALA A 75 -19.32 -9.86 -5.59
N SER A 76 -19.35 -10.60 -4.47
CA SER A 76 -20.50 -10.95 -3.64
C SER A 76 -20.87 -9.93 -2.56
N ASP A 77 -20.05 -8.89 -2.34
CA ASP A 77 -20.31 -7.84 -1.34
C ASP A 77 -21.01 -6.60 -1.95
N TYR A 78 -21.51 -6.71 -3.20
CA TYR A 78 -22.34 -5.71 -3.91
C TYR A 78 -23.77 -6.21 -4.10
#